data_AF-A0A852WYF1-F1
#
_entry.id   AF-A0A852WYF1-F1
#
_cell.length_a   1.000
_cell.length_b   1.000
_cell.length_c   1.000
_cell.angle_alpha   90.00
_cell.angle_beta   90.00
_cell.angle_gamma   90.00
#
_symmetry.space_group_name_H-M   'P 1'
#
loop_
_entity.id
_entity.type
_entity.pdbx_description
1 polymer ?
#
loop_
_entity_poly.entity_id
_entity_poly.type
_entity_poly.pdbx_seq_one_letter_code
_entity_poly.pdbx_strand_id
1 'polypeptide(L)'
;MTRLSDPTAHHATRRRIRWLPVALAVVAGVALLAGVVLAAIWLRAQPAVQEFIAQYPGTTPLPDGAPVGIPAWLGWQHFLNAFFLVLLVRSGLLLRKGGRPPARWVRNNEGLIRTKNPPWKVSIHLWLHYTVDALWVANGIVFIVLLFVTGQWMRIVPTSGDIWPNAVSAALQYASLDWPIEHAWVNYNSLQVLSYFAIVFVVAPLAVLTGLRLSSVWPQRAERLNRVYPAKLAKAVHYPVMLVFVAFVVVHVTLVFATGALRNLDAMFASRDSASWVGFAIFAVSLAVMIGAWFAVRPAVLKPLASRMGTVTR
;
A
#
# COMPACT_ATOMS: atom_id res chain seq x y z
N MET A 1 1.52 -21.67 68.03
CA MET A 1 2.47 -21.35 66.94
C MET A 1 1.80 -21.67 65.60
N THR A 2 1.07 -20.69 65.07
CA THR A 2 0.32 -20.77 63.81
C THR A 2 1.22 -20.25 62.68
N ARG A 3 1.53 -21.10 61.69
CA ARG A 3 2.25 -20.69 60.48
C ARG A 3 1.31 -19.87 59.61
N LEU A 4 1.63 -18.59 59.45
CA LEU A 4 1.04 -17.71 58.44
C LEU A 4 1.47 -18.19 57.05
N SER A 5 0.50 -18.53 56.20
CA SER A 5 0.69 -18.76 54.78
C SER A 5 0.71 -17.43 54.04
N ASP A 6 1.82 -17.14 53.35
CA ASP A 6 2.01 -15.96 52.50
C ASP A 6 1.13 -16.06 51.23
N PRO A 7 0.24 -15.09 50.92
CA PRO A 7 -0.61 -15.14 49.74
C PRO A 7 -0.01 -14.49 48.46
N THR A 8 1.28 -14.15 48.40
CA THR A 8 1.79 -13.27 47.31
C THR A 8 2.79 -13.89 46.32
N ALA A 9 2.68 -15.17 45.99
CA ALA A 9 3.44 -15.76 44.88
C ALA A 9 2.67 -15.70 43.54
N HIS A 10 2.47 -14.50 42.99
CA HIS A 10 2.10 -14.36 41.58
C HIS A 10 3.32 -14.70 40.70
N HIS A 11 3.48 -15.98 40.35
CA HIS A 11 4.43 -16.40 39.32
C HIS A 11 4.03 -15.80 37.97
N ALA A 12 4.63 -14.65 37.63
CA ALA A 12 4.62 -14.14 36.28
C ALA A 12 5.34 -15.14 35.37
N THR A 13 4.57 -15.99 34.68
CA THR A 13 5.11 -16.91 33.67
C THR A 13 5.67 -16.06 32.52
N ARG A 14 6.97 -15.73 32.57
CA ARG A 14 7.68 -15.19 31.40
C ARG A 14 7.57 -16.22 30.29
N ARG A 15 6.67 -15.99 29.33
CA ARG A 15 6.57 -16.78 28.11
C ARG A 15 7.91 -16.67 27.39
N ARG A 16 8.80 -17.67 27.54
CA ARG A 16 10.07 -17.74 26.81
C ARG A 16 9.74 -17.68 25.31
N ILE A 17 10.12 -16.58 24.67
CA ILE A 17 10.05 -16.46 23.22
C ILE A 17 10.98 -17.54 22.67
N ARG A 18 10.43 -18.52 21.96
CA ARG A 18 11.21 -19.58 21.32
C ARG A 18 11.81 -18.97 20.06
N TRP A 19 13.05 -18.48 20.15
CA TRP A 19 13.76 -17.87 19.03
C TRP A 19 14.17 -18.88 17.97
N LEU A 20 14.32 -20.16 18.33
CA LEU A 20 14.72 -21.23 17.41
C LEU A 20 13.80 -21.36 16.17
N PRO A 21 12.46 -21.49 16.27
CA PRO A 21 11.60 -21.54 15.08
C PRO A 21 11.65 -20.28 14.24
N VAL A 22 11.85 -19.11 14.86
CA VAL A 22 12.02 -17.83 14.12
C VAL A 22 13.33 -17.84 13.36
N ALA A 23 14.43 -18.24 14.01
CA ALA A 23 15.74 -18.35 13.39
C ALA A 23 15.73 -19.37 12.24
N LEU A 24 15.12 -20.54 12.44
CA LEU A 24 14.98 -21.56 11.38
C LEU A 24 14.15 -21.05 10.20
N ALA A 25 13.05 -20.32 10.46
CA ALA A 25 12.24 -19.73 9.40
C ALA A 25 13.03 -18.67 8.61
N VAL A 26 13.84 -17.84 9.30
CA VAL A 26 14.71 -16.86 8.66
C VAL A 26 15.76 -17.55 7.80
N VAL A 27 16.46 -18.56 8.33
CA VAL A 27 17.47 -19.32 7.59
C VAL A 27 16.86 -20.02 6.37
N ALA A 28 15.70 -20.66 6.52
CA ALA A 28 15.00 -21.29 5.41
C ALA A 28 14.58 -20.27 4.35
N GLY A 29 14.10 -19.09 4.76
CA GLY A 29 13.75 -18.00 3.84
C GLY A 29 14.96 -17.47 3.08
N VAL A 30 16.11 -17.29 3.75
CA VAL A 30 17.36 -16.88 3.12
C VAL A 30 17.87 -17.95 2.16
N ALA A 31 17.84 -19.22 2.54
CA ALA A 31 18.25 -20.32 1.68
C ALA A 31 17.36 -20.43 0.43
N LEU A 32 16.03 -20.26 0.59
CA LEU A 32 15.10 -20.23 -0.53
C LEU A 32 15.40 -19.07 -1.48
N LEU A 33 15.62 -17.87 -0.94
CA LEU A 33 15.96 -16.69 -1.74
C LEU A 33 17.28 -16.90 -2.50
N ALA A 34 18.31 -17.42 -1.83
CA ALA A 34 19.58 -17.76 -2.45
C ALA A 34 19.39 -18.80 -3.57
N GLY A 35 18.56 -19.82 -3.35
CA GLY A 35 18.19 -20.80 -4.37
C GLY A 35 17.53 -20.17 -5.60
N VAL A 36 16.60 -19.23 -5.40
CA VAL A 36 15.95 -18.48 -6.50
C VAL A 36 16.98 -17.65 -7.28
N VAL A 37 17.87 -16.93 -6.58
CA VAL A 37 18.90 -16.12 -7.21
C VAL A 37 19.86 -16.98 -8.03
N LEU A 38 20.37 -18.07 -7.44
CA LEU A 38 21.28 -18.99 -8.13
C LEU A 38 20.63 -19.66 -9.35
N ALA A 39 19.36 -20.05 -9.22
CA ALA A 39 18.59 -20.58 -10.35
C ALA A 39 18.40 -19.55 -11.46
N ALA A 40 18.12 -18.29 -11.12
CA ALA A 40 17.99 -17.20 -12.08
C ALA A 40 19.32 -16.89 -12.80
N ILE A 41 20.44 -16.86 -12.06
CA ILE A 41 21.78 -16.71 -12.64
C ILE A 41 22.08 -17.87 -13.60
N TRP A 42 21.81 -19.10 -13.18
CA TRP A 42 22.02 -20.29 -14.02
C TRP A 42 21.14 -20.26 -15.29
N LEU A 43 19.87 -19.88 -15.18
CA LEU A 43 18.97 -19.72 -16.33
C LEU A 43 19.51 -18.68 -17.30
N ARG A 44 19.97 -17.52 -16.82
CA ARG A 44 20.55 -16.47 -17.66
C ARG A 44 21.86 -16.87 -18.36
N ALA A 45 22.56 -17.87 -17.84
CA ALA A 45 23.75 -18.41 -18.49
C ALA A 45 23.41 -19.30 -19.71
N GLN A 46 22.13 -19.68 -19.90
CA GLN A 46 21.72 -20.53 -21.03
C GLN A 46 21.56 -19.70 -22.31
N PRO A 47 22.08 -20.16 -23.48
CA PRO A 47 21.99 -19.41 -24.74
C PRO A 47 20.56 -19.02 -25.15
N ALA A 48 19.61 -19.95 -25.00
CA ALA A 48 18.21 -19.70 -25.33
C ALA A 48 17.58 -18.57 -24.47
N VAL A 49 18.01 -18.45 -23.21
CA VAL A 49 17.53 -17.40 -22.31
C VAL A 49 18.19 -16.05 -22.64
N GLN A 50 19.45 -16.04 -23.07
CA GLN A 50 20.11 -14.83 -23.55
C GLN A 50 19.46 -14.31 -24.82
N GLU A 51 19.11 -15.19 -25.77
CA GLU A 51 18.36 -14.83 -26.97
C GLU A 51 16.96 -14.30 -26.61
N PHE A 52 16.27 -14.95 -25.67
CA PHE A 52 14.98 -14.48 -25.17
C PHE A 52 15.07 -13.07 -24.56
N ILE A 53 16.07 -12.79 -23.72
CA ILE A 53 16.27 -11.46 -23.13
C ILE A 53 16.65 -10.44 -24.21
N ALA A 54 17.44 -10.83 -25.22
CA ALA A 54 17.79 -9.95 -26.33
C ALA A 54 16.56 -9.59 -27.18
N GLN A 55 15.65 -10.54 -27.42
CA GLN A 55 14.39 -10.31 -28.10
C GLN A 55 13.40 -9.49 -27.25
N TYR A 56 13.38 -9.73 -25.93
CA TYR A 56 12.50 -9.07 -24.96
C TYR A 56 13.34 -8.40 -23.87
N PRO A 57 13.84 -7.17 -24.11
CA PRO A 57 14.78 -6.49 -23.21
C PRO A 57 14.17 -6.09 -21.86
N GLY A 58 12.85 -6.21 -21.71
CA GLY A 58 12.12 -5.91 -20.48
C GLY A 58 11.19 -4.70 -20.60
N THR A 59 11.22 -3.97 -21.71
CA THR A 59 10.39 -2.79 -21.95
C THR A 59 9.54 -2.98 -23.21
N THR A 60 8.38 -2.33 -23.26
CA THR A 60 7.55 -2.26 -24.47
C THR A 60 7.46 -0.80 -24.92
N PRO A 61 7.47 -0.52 -26.24
CA PRO A 61 7.35 0.84 -26.71
C PRO A 61 6.01 1.45 -26.26
N LEU A 62 6.06 2.71 -25.85
CA LEU A 62 4.84 3.45 -25.55
C LEU A 62 4.12 3.83 -26.86
N PRO A 63 2.78 3.97 -26.85
CA PRO A 63 2.05 4.47 -28.01
C PRO A 63 2.53 5.85 -28.46
N ASP A 64 2.31 6.15 -29.75
CA ASP A 64 2.56 7.49 -30.28
C ASP A 64 1.80 8.56 -29.50
N GLY A 65 2.49 9.65 -29.15
CA GLY A 65 1.92 10.74 -28.35
C GLY A 65 1.88 10.49 -26.84
N ALA A 66 2.45 9.37 -26.34
CA ALA A 66 2.61 9.16 -24.92
C ALA A 66 3.48 10.26 -24.29
N PRO A 67 3.06 10.85 -23.15
CA PRO A 67 3.82 11.90 -22.50
C PRO A 67 5.12 11.35 -21.91
N VAL A 68 6.19 12.13 -22.07
CA VAL A 68 7.51 11.87 -21.48
C VAL A 68 7.64 12.64 -20.17
N GLY A 69 8.31 12.01 -19.20
CA GLY A 69 8.58 12.60 -17.90
C GLY A 69 7.45 12.43 -16.90
N ILE A 70 7.72 12.91 -15.69
CA ILE A 70 6.83 12.82 -14.55
C ILE A 70 6.32 14.22 -14.24
N PRO A 71 5.03 14.54 -14.49
CA PRO A 71 4.50 15.86 -14.20
C PRO A 71 4.38 16.07 -12.69
N ALA A 72 4.51 17.32 -12.23
CA ALA A 72 4.43 17.68 -10.82
C ALA A 72 3.15 17.15 -10.12
N TRP A 73 2.04 17.03 -10.86
CA TRP A 73 0.81 16.47 -10.30
C TRP A 73 0.93 15.03 -9.87
N LEU A 74 1.69 14.23 -10.61
CA LEU A 74 1.91 12.83 -10.30
C LEU A 74 2.75 12.69 -9.03
N GLY A 75 3.71 13.58 -8.80
CA GLY A 75 4.53 13.61 -7.58
C GLY A 75 3.71 13.89 -6.32
N TRP A 76 2.85 14.92 -6.31
CA TRP A 76 2.03 15.19 -5.11
C TRP A 76 0.89 14.17 -4.93
N GLN A 77 0.33 13.63 -6.02
CA GLN A 77 -0.59 12.50 -5.96
C GLN A 77 0.07 11.25 -5.37
N HIS A 78 1.31 10.96 -5.75
CA HIS A 78 2.10 9.86 -5.22
C HIS A 78 2.31 10.03 -3.71
N PHE A 79 2.71 11.23 -3.26
CA PHE A 79 2.83 11.54 -1.83
C PHE A 79 1.51 11.36 -1.07
N LEU A 80 0.40 11.92 -1.56
CA LEU A 80 -0.90 11.81 -0.90
C LEU A 80 -1.37 10.35 -0.79
N ASN A 81 -1.19 9.56 -1.85
CA ASN A 81 -1.52 8.13 -1.82
C ASN A 81 -0.69 7.39 -0.77
N ALA A 82 0.62 7.60 -0.71
CA ALA A 82 1.48 6.99 0.30
C ALA A 82 1.08 7.43 1.72
N PHE A 83 0.82 8.73 1.90
CA PHE A 83 0.40 9.29 3.19
C PHE A 83 -0.92 8.68 3.70
N PHE A 84 -1.93 8.59 2.84
CA PHE A 84 -3.20 7.95 3.21
C PHE A 84 -3.01 6.46 3.47
N LEU A 85 -2.24 5.75 2.64
CA LEU A 85 -1.99 4.32 2.83
C LEU A 85 -1.34 4.02 4.18
N VAL A 86 -0.38 4.83 4.64
CA VAL A 86 0.23 4.72 5.97
C VAL A 86 -0.83 4.80 7.08
N LEU A 87 -1.75 5.76 6.99
CA LEU A 87 -2.83 5.94 7.96
C LEU A 87 -3.90 4.84 7.88
N LEU A 88 -4.22 4.35 6.68
CA LEU A 88 -5.15 3.23 6.47
C LEU A 88 -4.60 1.92 7.03
N VAL A 89 -3.33 1.61 6.77
CA VAL A 89 -2.65 0.46 7.37
C VAL A 89 -2.63 0.60 8.89
N ARG A 90 -2.26 1.77 9.42
CA ARG A 90 -2.22 2.02 10.87
C ARG A 90 -3.58 1.78 11.53
N SER A 91 -4.61 2.41 11.01
CA SER A 91 -5.97 2.31 11.55
C SER A 91 -6.55 0.90 11.37
N GLY A 92 -6.29 0.24 10.24
CA GLY A 92 -6.68 -1.16 9.99
C GLY A 92 -6.03 -2.14 10.96
N LEU A 93 -4.74 -1.99 11.27
CA LEU A 93 -4.05 -2.81 12.27
C LEU A 93 -4.63 -2.59 13.68
N LEU A 94 -4.97 -1.36 14.05
CA LEU A 94 -5.62 -1.04 15.34
C LEU A 94 -7.02 -1.67 15.44
N LEU A 95 -7.81 -1.63 14.36
CA LEU A 95 -9.11 -2.29 14.29
C LEU A 95 -8.99 -3.81 14.40
N ARG A 96 -7.99 -4.40 13.74
CA ARG A 96 -7.73 -5.84 13.78
C ARG A 96 -7.25 -6.33 15.15
N LYS A 97 -6.44 -5.53 15.86
CA LYS A 97 -5.99 -5.85 17.23
C LYS A 97 -7.18 -6.04 18.18
N GLY A 98 -8.29 -5.36 17.91
CA GLY A 98 -9.51 -5.45 18.72
C GLY A 98 -9.35 -4.82 20.11
N GLY A 99 -10.27 -5.13 21.01
CA GLY A 99 -10.33 -4.57 22.37
C GLY A 99 -11.28 -3.37 22.50
N ARG A 100 -11.39 -2.83 23.72
CA ARG A 100 -12.25 -1.68 23.99
C ARG A 100 -11.63 -0.43 23.36
N PRO A 101 -12.34 0.28 22.47
CA PRO A 101 -11.77 1.47 21.85
C PRO A 101 -11.61 2.60 22.88
N PRO A 102 -10.59 3.45 22.76
CA PRO A 102 -10.29 4.52 23.72
C PRO A 102 -11.27 5.71 23.67
N ALA A 103 -12.10 5.74 22.63
CA ALA A 103 -13.25 6.60 22.47
C ALA A 103 -14.15 6.05 21.36
N ARG A 104 -15.39 6.49 21.38
CA ARG A 104 -16.39 6.24 20.34
C ARG A 104 -16.85 7.56 19.75
N TRP A 105 -17.25 7.54 18.50
CA TRP A 105 -17.70 8.71 17.76
C TRP A 105 -19.07 8.45 17.14
N VAL A 106 -19.90 9.49 17.11
CA VAL A 106 -21.20 9.52 16.45
C VAL A 106 -21.22 10.76 15.56
N ARG A 107 -21.55 10.59 14.28
CA ARG A 107 -21.60 11.69 13.30
C ARG A 107 -22.63 12.76 13.69
N ASN A 108 -22.31 14.03 13.45
CA ASN A 108 -23.31 15.11 13.48
C ASN A 108 -24.22 15.01 12.23
N ASN A 109 -25.55 14.99 12.41
CA ASN A 109 -26.51 14.92 11.31
C ASN A 109 -27.22 16.26 11.00
N GLU A 110 -26.78 17.37 11.59
CA GLU A 110 -27.41 18.68 11.45
C GLU A 110 -26.65 19.60 10.47
N GLY A 111 -25.39 19.28 10.15
CA GLY A 111 -24.52 20.06 9.27
C GLY A 111 -24.70 19.82 7.76
N LEU A 112 -23.64 20.10 6.98
CA LEU A 112 -23.63 20.01 5.51
C LEU A 112 -23.83 18.58 4.98
N ILE A 113 -23.33 17.57 5.70
CA ILE A 113 -23.47 16.16 5.33
C ILE A 113 -24.61 15.58 6.16
N ARG A 114 -25.78 15.38 5.53
CA ARG A 114 -26.97 14.78 6.13
C ARG A 114 -27.22 13.40 5.55
N THR A 115 -27.55 12.43 6.39
CA THR A 115 -27.99 11.11 5.93
C THR A 115 -29.39 10.81 6.42
N LYS A 116 -30.13 10.04 5.61
CA LYS A 116 -31.50 9.61 5.90
C LYS A 116 -31.61 8.76 7.18
N ASN A 117 -30.60 7.94 7.47
CA ASN A 117 -30.58 7.07 8.65
C ASN A 117 -29.86 7.73 9.84
N PRO A 118 -30.23 7.39 11.08
CA PRO A 118 -29.55 7.88 12.27
C PRO A 118 -28.06 7.46 12.26
N PRO A 119 -27.16 8.31 12.78
CA PRO A 119 -25.74 8.04 12.78
C PRO A 119 -25.38 6.88 13.72
N TRP A 120 -24.51 6.00 13.24
CA TRP A 120 -24.06 4.82 14.00
C TRP A 120 -22.91 5.20 14.92
N LYS A 121 -22.90 4.64 16.14
CA LYS A 121 -21.77 4.78 17.06
C LYS A 121 -20.63 3.86 16.64
N VAL A 122 -19.50 4.44 16.27
CA VAL A 122 -18.30 3.71 15.82
C VAL A 122 -17.12 3.96 16.74
N SER A 123 -16.09 3.11 16.68
CA SER A 123 -14.83 3.39 17.40
C SER A 123 -14.12 4.58 16.77
N ILE A 124 -13.30 5.29 17.55
CA ILE A 124 -12.48 6.39 17.02
C ILE A 124 -11.50 5.92 15.94
N HIS A 125 -11.03 4.66 15.99
CA HIS A 125 -10.16 4.10 14.95
C HIS A 125 -10.93 3.81 13.66
N LEU A 126 -12.20 3.39 13.76
CA LEU A 126 -13.05 3.18 12.59
C LEU A 126 -13.45 4.51 11.95
N TRP A 127 -13.72 5.54 12.75
CA TRP A 127 -13.91 6.90 12.26
C TRP A 127 -12.69 7.41 11.47
N LEU A 128 -11.47 7.21 12.01
CA LEU A 128 -10.25 7.60 11.31
C LEU A 128 -10.12 6.85 9.98
N HIS A 129 -10.34 5.53 9.99
CA HIS A 129 -10.27 4.70 8.79
C HIS A 129 -11.22 5.22 7.71
N TYR A 130 -12.50 5.41 8.02
CA TYR A 130 -13.49 5.94 7.07
C TYR A 130 -13.16 7.35 6.57
N THR A 131 -12.66 8.21 7.44
CA THR A 131 -12.30 9.58 7.05
C THR A 131 -11.16 9.57 6.05
N VAL A 132 -10.12 8.78 6.34
CA VAL A 132 -8.97 8.64 5.44
C VAL A 132 -9.36 7.89 4.16
N ASP A 133 -10.21 6.86 4.24
CA ASP A 133 -10.74 6.15 3.06
C ASP A 133 -11.46 7.12 2.12
N ALA A 134 -12.33 7.99 2.65
CA ALA A 134 -13.04 8.96 1.84
C ALA A 134 -12.10 9.93 1.13
N LEU A 135 -11.06 10.41 1.84
CA LEU A 135 -10.02 11.27 1.24
C LEU A 135 -9.18 10.51 0.20
N TRP A 136 -8.84 9.25 0.48
CA TRP A 136 -8.06 8.41 -0.42
C TRP A 136 -8.84 8.06 -1.69
N VAL A 137 -10.14 7.76 -1.59
CA VAL A 137 -11.02 7.55 -2.75
C VAL A 137 -11.18 8.82 -3.56
N ALA A 138 -11.41 9.97 -2.91
CA ALA A 138 -11.49 11.26 -3.60
C ALA A 138 -10.17 11.57 -4.34
N ASN A 139 -9.03 11.35 -3.68
CA ASN A 139 -7.71 11.48 -4.28
C ASN A 139 -7.52 10.53 -5.47
N GLY A 140 -7.95 9.27 -5.34
CA GLY A 140 -7.92 8.27 -6.41
C GLY A 140 -8.78 8.68 -7.61
N ILE A 141 -9.97 9.26 -7.40
CA ILE A 141 -10.80 9.79 -8.49
C ILE A 141 -10.06 10.91 -9.23
N VAL A 142 -9.48 11.88 -8.50
CA VAL A 142 -8.69 12.96 -9.11
C VAL A 142 -7.48 12.38 -9.86
N PHE A 143 -6.78 11.40 -9.28
CA PHE A 143 -5.67 10.72 -9.91
C PHE A 143 -6.07 10.07 -11.23
N ILE A 144 -7.17 9.30 -11.25
CA ILE A 144 -7.67 8.64 -12.46
C ILE A 144 -8.06 9.67 -13.52
N VAL A 145 -8.75 10.75 -13.15
CA VAL A 145 -9.11 11.82 -14.10
C VAL A 145 -7.87 12.45 -14.71
N LEU A 146 -6.89 12.85 -13.88
CA LEU A 146 -5.64 13.45 -14.37
C LEU A 146 -4.85 12.46 -15.25
N LEU A 147 -4.79 11.19 -14.84
CA LEU A 147 -4.10 10.13 -15.57
C LEU A 147 -4.63 10.00 -17.00
N PHE A 148 -5.95 10.03 -17.20
CA PHE A 148 -6.56 9.97 -18.52
C PHE A 148 -6.46 11.29 -19.28
N VAL A 149 -6.77 12.43 -18.64
CA VAL A 149 -6.76 13.75 -19.27
C VAL A 149 -5.37 14.15 -19.76
N THR A 150 -4.31 13.81 -19.03
CA THR A 150 -2.93 14.17 -19.43
C THR A 150 -2.23 13.09 -20.25
N GLY A 151 -2.92 12.01 -20.66
CA GLY A 151 -2.34 10.89 -21.40
C GLY A 151 -1.38 10.00 -20.60
N GLN A 152 -1.18 10.27 -19.31
CA GLN A 152 -0.22 9.54 -18.46
C GLN A 152 -0.62 8.08 -18.22
N TRP A 153 -1.89 7.73 -18.48
CA TRP A 153 -2.39 6.36 -18.46
C TRP A 153 -1.58 5.42 -19.37
N MET A 154 -1.08 5.92 -20.51
CA MET A 154 -0.32 5.14 -21.50
C MET A 154 0.96 4.54 -20.92
N ARG A 155 1.48 5.09 -19.83
CA ARG A 155 2.69 4.63 -19.15
C ARG A 155 2.45 3.49 -18.16
N ILE A 156 1.21 3.26 -17.75
CA ILE A 156 0.87 2.28 -16.69
C ILE A 156 -0.22 1.29 -17.09
N VAL A 157 -0.80 1.44 -18.27
CA VAL A 157 -1.76 0.49 -18.84
C VAL A 157 -1.05 -0.29 -19.95
N PRO A 158 -1.07 -1.63 -19.92
CA PRO A 158 -0.51 -2.42 -21.02
C PRO A 158 -1.21 -2.13 -22.34
N THR A 159 -0.43 -1.81 -23.38
CA THR A 159 -0.93 -1.47 -24.72
C THR A 159 -0.49 -2.46 -25.80
N SER A 160 0.43 -3.38 -25.47
CA SER A 160 0.93 -4.43 -26.37
C SER A 160 0.91 -5.80 -25.68
N GLY A 161 0.72 -6.86 -26.46
CA GLY A 161 0.86 -8.24 -26.00
C GLY A 161 2.28 -8.61 -25.58
N ASP A 162 3.29 -7.91 -26.11
CA ASP A 162 4.70 -8.11 -25.78
C ASP A 162 5.03 -7.77 -24.32
N ILE A 163 4.09 -7.16 -23.59
CA ILE A 163 4.22 -6.87 -22.16
C ILE A 163 4.52 -8.13 -21.35
N TRP A 164 3.93 -9.28 -21.72
CA TRP A 164 4.07 -10.53 -20.99
C TRP A 164 5.48 -11.14 -21.08
N PRO A 165 6.03 -11.40 -22.28
CA PRO A 165 7.40 -11.91 -22.38
C PRO A 165 8.42 -10.90 -21.84
N ASN A 166 8.23 -9.59 -22.05
CA ASN A 166 9.10 -8.58 -21.45
C ASN A 166 9.03 -8.55 -19.92
N ALA A 167 7.85 -8.76 -19.31
CA ALA A 167 7.72 -8.83 -17.86
C ALA A 167 8.42 -10.07 -17.29
N VAL A 168 8.37 -11.22 -17.98
CA VAL A 168 9.11 -12.44 -17.61
C VAL A 168 10.63 -12.19 -17.70
N SER A 169 11.10 -11.55 -18.77
CA SER A 169 12.50 -11.15 -18.91
C SER A 169 12.95 -10.24 -17.77
N ALA A 170 12.20 -9.17 -17.49
CA ALA A 170 12.50 -8.25 -16.40
C ALA A 170 12.49 -8.97 -15.03
N ALA A 171 11.51 -9.84 -14.77
CA ALA A 171 11.44 -10.62 -13.54
C ALA A 171 12.67 -11.52 -13.36
N LEU A 172 13.14 -12.16 -14.43
CA LEU A 172 14.35 -12.98 -14.40
C LEU A 172 15.60 -12.14 -14.13
N GLN A 173 15.72 -10.96 -14.75
CA GLN A 173 16.81 -10.01 -14.51
C GLN A 173 16.82 -9.52 -13.05
N TYR A 174 15.65 -9.17 -12.50
CA TYR A 174 15.51 -8.83 -11.08
C TYR A 174 15.92 -9.99 -10.15
N ALA A 175 15.45 -11.20 -10.45
CA ALA A 175 15.75 -12.39 -9.65
C ALA A 175 17.24 -12.77 -9.68
N SER A 176 17.95 -12.48 -10.77
CA SER A 176 19.39 -12.75 -10.88
C SER A 176 20.29 -11.67 -10.26
N LEU A 177 19.71 -10.62 -9.68
CA LEU A 177 20.42 -9.44 -9.14
C LEU A 177 21.28 -8.68 -10.17
N ASP A 178 21.00 -8.88 -11.46
CA ASP A 178 21.60 -8.12 -12.54
C ASP A 178 20.45 -7.40 -13.26
N TRP A 179 20.13 -6.24 -12.71
CA TRP A 179 18.88 -5.54 -12.92
C TRP A 179 18.81 -4.84 -14.28
N PRO A 180 17.61 -4.74 -14.88
CA PRO A 180 17.43 -4.01 -16.12
C PRO A 180 17.80 -2.54 -15.94
N ILE A 181 18.30 -1.91 -17.01
CA ILE A 181 18.53 -0.47 -17.03
C ILE A 181 17.17 0.23 -16.98
N GLU A 182 16.92 0.94 -15.88
CA GLU A 182 15.67 1.66 -15.66
C GLU A 182 15.75 3.09 -16.18
N HIS A 183 14.76 3.48 -16.98
CA HIS A 183 14.60 4.85 -17.47
C HIS A 183 13.20 5.37 -17.21
N ALA A 184 12.78 5.35 -15.94
CA ALA A 184 11.43 5.72 -15.48
C ALA A 184 10.93 7.09 -15.96
N TRP A 185 11.82 8.02 -16.31
CA TRP A 185 11.46 9.29 -16.95
C TRP A 185 10.85 9.08 -18.34
N VAL A 186 11.42 8.17 -19.14
CA VAL A 186 10.97 7.86 -20.50
C VAL A 186 9.91 6.76 -20.48
N ASN A 187 10.20 5.63 -19.83
CA ASN A 187 9.34 4.47 -19.82
C ASN A 187 9.61 3.57 -18.62
N TYR A 188 8.59 2.87 -18.14
CA TYR A 188 8.73 1.84 -17.12
C TYR A 188 9.00 0.50 -17.78
N ASN A 189 9.71 -0.40 -17.08
CA ASN A 189 9.79 -1.77 -17.55
C ASN A 189 8.43 -2.48 -17.44
N SER A 190 8.25 -3.58 -18.17
CA SER A 190 6.97 -4.26 -18.31
C SER A 190 6.47 -4.88 -17.01
N LEU A 191 7.38 -5.33 -16.13
CA LEU A 191 7.02 -5.83 -14.80
C LEU A 191 6.51 -4.71 -13.89
N GLN A 192 7.12 -3.53 -13.95
CA GLN A 192 6.64 -2.33 -13.27
C GLN A 192 5.27 -1.91 -13.80
N VAL A 193 5.07 -1.83 -15.12
CA VAL A 193 3.77 -1.50 -15.74
C VAL A 193 2.67 -2.44 -15.27
N LEU A 194 2.89 -3.76 -15.31
CA LEU A 194 1.91 -4.73 -14.82
C LEU A 194 1.63 -4.56 -13.31
N SER A 195 2.66 -4.28 -12.52
CA SER A 195 2.53 -4.04 -11.09
C SER A 195 1.71 -2.77 -10.81
N TYR A 196 1.98 -1.67 -11.50
CA TYR A 196 1.25 -0.42 -11.35
C TYR A 196 -0.18 -0.55 -11.84
N PHE A 197 -0.40 -1.21 -12.98
CA PHE A 197 -1.74 -1.53 -13.48
C PHE A 197 -2.54 -2.30 -12.44
N ALA A 198 -1.97 -3.38 -11.89
CA ALA A 198 -2.63 -4.20 -10.89
C ALA A 198 -2.96 -3.38 -9.63
N ILE A 199 -2.02 -2.59 -9.12
CA ILE A 199 -2.26 -1.79 -7.91
C ILE A 199 -3.35 -0.74 -8.13
N VAL A 200 -3.29 0.00 -9.24
CA VAL A 200 -4.21 1.11 -9.52
C VAL A 200 -5.60 0.63 -9.94
N PHE A 201 -5.68 -0.35 -10.84
CA PHE A 201 -6.94 -0.73 -11.49
C PHE A 201 -7.57 -2.02 -10.94
N VAL A 202 -6.88 -2.77 -10.08
CA VAL A 202 -7.41 -4.02 -9.50
C VAL A 202 -7.42 -3.97 -7.98
N VAL A 203 -6.24 -3.82 -7.36
CA VAL A 203 -6.09 -3.92 -5.90
C VAL A 203 -6.76 -2.74 -5.19
N ALA A 204 -6.58 -1.52 -5.68
CA ALA A 204 -7.23 -0.34 -5.12
C ALA A 204 -8.77 -0.40 -5.22
N PRO A 205 -9.39 -0.65 -6.39
CA PRO A 205 -10.83 -0.87 -6.48
C PRO A 205 -11.33 -2.00 -5.59
N LEU A 206 -10.59 -3.12 -5.50
CA LEU A 206 -10.94 -4.22 -4.61
C LEU A 206 -10.94 -3.81 -3.13
N ALA A 207 -9.99 -2.97 -2.71
CA ALA A 207 -9.95 -2.38 -1.37
C ALA A 207 -11.18 -1.52 -1.10
N VAL A 208 -11.56 -0.66 -2.06
CA VAL A 208 -12.76 0.19 -1.95
C VAL A 208 -14.04 -0.65 -1.85
N LEU A 209 -14.21 -1.65 -2.72
CA LEU A 209 -15.40 -2.50 -2.73
C LEU A 209 -15.55 -3.29 -1.42
N THR A 210 -14.45 -3.88 -0.96
CA THR A 210 -14.44 -4.65 0.29
C THR A 210 -14.59 -3.74 1.52
N GLY A 211 -13.98 -2.56 1.52
CA GLY A 211 -14.13 -1.56 2.57
C GLY A 211 -15.56 -1.02 2.66
N LEU A 212 -16.17 -0.66 1.52
CA LEU A 212 -17.55 -0.20 1.44
C LEU A 212 -18.51 -1.25 1.98
N ARG A 213 -18.28 -2.53 1.70
CA ARG A 213 -19.09 -3.64 2.25
C ARG A 213 -19.00 -3.77 3.76
N LEU A 214 -17.83 -3.50 4.32
CA LEU A 214 -17.59 -3.52 5.77
C LEU A 214 -18.00 -2.19 6.45
N SER A 215 -18.40 -1.19 5.67
CA SER A 215 -18.78 0.12 6.17
C SER A 215 -20.19 0.13 6.79
N SER A 216 -20.43 1.07 7.70
CA SER A 216 -21.78 1.36 8.20
C SER A 216 -22.69 2.02 7.16
N VAL A 217 -22.13 2.49 6.03
CA VAL A 217 -22.88 3.09 4.90
C VAL A 217 -23.54 2.01 4.05
N TRP A 218 -23.02 0.78 4.07
CA TRP A 218 -23.61 -0.34 3.33
C TRP A 218 -25.08 -0.58 3.73
N PRO A 219 -25.99 -0.85 2.79
CA PRO A 219 -27.40 -1.08 3.09
C PRO A 219 -27.62 -2.36 3.92
N GLN A 220 -27.82 -2.18 5.22
CA GLN A 220 -27.94 -3.30 6.16
C GLN A 220 -29.21 -4.14 5.96
N ARG A 221 -30.27 -3.56 5.38
CA ARG A 221 -31.58 -4.22 5.17
C ARG A 221 -31.76 -4.83 3.77
N ALA A 222 -30.73 -4.79 2.91
CA ALA A 222 -30.82 -5.35 1.56
C ALA A 222 -30.49 -6.86 1.55
N GLU A 223 -31.47 -7.70 1.86
CA GLU A 223 -31.28 -9.15 2.06
C GLU A 223 -30.63 -9.87 0.87
N ARG A 224 -31.13 -9.64 -0.36
CA ARG A 224 -30.58 -10.26 -1.58
C ARG A 224 -29.11 -9.90 -1.77
N LEU A 225 -28.79 -8.61 -1.64
CA LEU A 225 -27.43 -8.10 -1.78
C LEU A 225 -26.50 -8.65 -0.69
N ASN A 226 -26.97 -8.71 0.56
CA ASN A 226 -26.20 -9.22 1.70
C ASN A 226 -25.96 -10.73 1.64
N ARG A 227 -26.86 -11.48 0.97
CA ARG A 227 -26.69 -12.91 0.70
C ARG A 227 -25.65 -13.15 -0.40
N VAL A 228 -25.71 -12.40 -1.50
CA VAL A 228 -24.75 -12.52 -2.63
C VAL A 228 -23.35 -12.04 -2.23
N TYR A 229 -23.27 -10.98 -1.42
CA TYR A 229 -22.00 -10.45 -0.93
C TYR A 229 -21.94 -10.44 0.60
N PRO A 230 -21.51 -11.55 1.24
CA PRO A 230 -21.43 -11.63 2.70
C PRO A 230 -20.27 -10.80 3.28
N ALA A 231 -20.49 -10.20 4.47
CA ALA A 231 -19.45 -9.47 5.18
C ALA A 231 -18.23 -10.35 5.53
N LYS A 232 -18.44 -11.66 5.77
CA LYS A 232 -17.37 -12.63 6.01
C LYS A 232 -16.41 -12.71 4.82
N LEU A 233 -16.96 -12.75 3.60
CA LEU A 233 -16.17 -12.77 2.37
C LEU A 233 -15.40 -11.45 2.22
N ALA A 234 -16.07 -10.31 2.37
CA ALA A 234 -15.39 -9.01 2.30
C ALA A 234 -14.23 -8.90 3.29
N LYS A 235 -14.41 -9.34 4.55
CA LYS A 235 -13.34 -9.35 5.55
C LYS A 235 -12.19 -10.30 5.20
N ALA A 236 -12.50 -11.46 4.63
CA ALA A 236 -11.51 -12.44 4.20
C ALA A 236 -10.64 -11.92 3.04
N VAL A 237 -11.16 -11.02 2.20
CA VAL A 237 -10.44 -10.40 1.09
C VAL A 237 -9.74 -9.10 1.50
N HIS A 238 -10.40 -8.23 2.27
CA HIS A 238 -9.91 -6.89 2.62
C HIS A 238 -8.57 -6.92 3.35
N TYR A 239 -8.40 -7.87 4.28
CA TYR A 239 -7.15 -7.97 5.04
C TYR A 239 -5.95 -8.40 4.15
N PRO A 240 -6.05 -9.47 3.33
CA PRO A 240 -5.04 -9.78 2.32
C PRO A 240 -4.74 -8.62 1.36
N VAL A 241 -5.74 -7.85 0.92
CA VAL A 241 -5.53 -6.68 0.06
C VAL A 241 -4.63 -5.64 0.73
N MET A 242 -4.85 -5.36 2.02
CA MET A 242 -3.96 -4.49 2.79
C MET A 242 -2.52 -5.06 2.88
N LEU A 243 -2.36 -6.38 2.99
CA LEU A 243 -1.03 -7.02 2.97
C LEU A 243 -0.36 -6.89 1.60
N VAL A 244 -1.11 -7.00 0.50
CA VAL A 244 -0.58 -6.77 -0.86
C VAL A 244 -0.07 -5.34 -1.01
N PHE A 245 -0.82 -4.35 -0.54
CA PHE A 245 -0.33 -2.96 -0.52
C PHE A 245 0.96 -2.79 0.27
N VAL A 246 1.05 -3.36 1.46
CA VAL A 246 2.27 -3.31 2.29
C VAL A 246 3.44 -3.98 1.57
N ALA A 247 3.23 -5.16 1.01
CA ALA A 247 4.26 -5.88 0.26
C ALA A 247 4.72 -5.08 -0.98
N PHE A 248 3.78 -4.52 -1.73
CA PHE A 248 4.08 -3.65 -2.87
C PHE A 248 4.93 -2.46 -2.44
N VAL A 249 4.55 -1.72 -1.38
CA VAL A 249 5.33 -0.57 -0.90
C VAL A 249 6.75 -0.97 -0.51
N VAL A 250 6.91 -2.09 0.22
CA VAL A 250 8.23 -2.58 0.61
C VAL A 250 9.09 -2.88 -0.61
N VAL A 251 8.60 -3.71 -1.53
CA VAL A 251 9.35 -4.07 -2.75
C VAL A 251 9.63 -2.84 -3.61
N HIS A 252 8.62 -2.01 -3.84
CA HIS A 252 8.73 -0.79 -4.64
C HIS A 252 9.80 0.16 -4.11
N VAL A 253 9.74 0.49 -2.82
CA VAL A 253 10.71 1.41 -2.19
C VAL A 253 12.10 0.80 -2.19
N THR A 254 12.24 -0.50 -1.92
CA THR A 254 13.54 -1.18 -2.03
C THR A 254 14.12 -1.03 -3.44
N LEU A 255 13.34 -1.28 -4.48
CA LEU A 255 13.80 -1.13 -5.87
C LEU A 255 14.13 0.31 -6.23
N VAL A 256 13.38 1.30 -5.73
CA VAL A 256 13.69 2.73 -5.92
C VAL A 256 15.10 3.06 -5.40
N PHE A 257 15.47 2.57 -4.22
CA PHE A 257 16.80 2.81 -3.65
C PHE A 257 17.89 2.02 -4.37
N ALA A 258 17.56 0.82 -4.84
CA ALA A 258 18.56 -0.08 -5.39
C ALA A 258 18.86 0.18 -6.88
N THR A 259 17.93 0.75 -7.64
CA THR A 259 18.07 1.02 -9.09
C THR A 259 18.45 2.47 -9.42
N GLY A 260 19.12 3.17 -8.49
CA GLY A 260 19.55 4.57 -8.69
C GLY A 260 18.71 5.57 -7.90
N ALA A 261 18.82 5.52 -6.56
CA ALA A 261 18.04 6.30 -5.61
C ALA A 261 17.89 7.79 -5.96
N LEU A 262 19.00 8.52 -6.19
CA LEU A 262 18.93 9.96 -6.44
C LEU A 262 18.12 10.28 -7.69
N ARG A 263 18.33 9.56 -8.80
CA ARG A 263 17.58 9.78 -10.04
C ARG A 263 16.10 9.44 -9.88
N ASN A 264 15.79 8.30 -9.26
CA ASN A 264 14.41 7.88 -9.04
C ASN A 264 13.64 8.85 -8.13
N LEU A 265 14.29 9.36 -7.08
CA LEU A 265 13.69 10.32 -6.17
C LEU A 265 13.56 11.71 -6.82
N ASP A 266 14.53 12.15 -7.62
CA ASP A 266 14.45 13.42 -8.36
C ASP A 266 13.33 13.39 -9.41
N ALA A 267 13.17 12.28 -10.11
CA ALA A 267 12.08 12.08 -11.05
C ALA A 267 10.71 12.14 -10.35
N MET A 268 10.53 11.38 -9.26
CA MET A 268 9.22 11.25 -8.60
C MET A 268 8.86 12.44 -7.70
N PHE A 269 9.80 12.92 -6.88
CA PHE A 269 9.52 13.95 -5.87
C PHE A 269 9.84 15.37 -6.34
N ALA A 270 10.73 15.55 -7.32
CA ALA A 270 11.06 16.86 -7.85
C ALA A 270 10.61 17.08 -9.30
N SER A 271 10.05 16.08 -9.99
CA SER A 271 9.61 16.19 -11.39
C SER A 271 10.77 16.57 -12.33
N ARG A 272 11.96 15.99 -12.12
CA ARG A 272 13.20 16.31 -12.86
C ARG A 272 13.91 15.06 -13.39
N ASP A 273 14.44 15.14 -14.62
CA ASP A 273 15.34 14.11 -15.18
C ASP A 273 16.81 14.38 -14.83
N SER A 274 17.11 14.41 -13.53
CA SER A 274 18.48 14.57 -13.04
C SER A 274 18.75 13.62 -11.86
N ALA A 275 19.97 13.61 -11.34
CA ALA A 275 20.32 12.89 -10.13
C ALA A 275 20.62 13.88 -9.00
N SER A 276 19.75 14.88 -8.83
CA SER A 276 19.95 15.95 -7.85
C SER A 276 19.49 15.56 -6.45
N TRP A 277 20.01 16.26 -5.44
CA TRP A 277 19.59 16.08 -4.05
C TRP A 277 18.22 16.70 -3.73
N VAL A 278 17.62 17.43 -4.66
CA VAL A 278 16.32 18.10 -4.45
C VAL A 278 15.22 17.06 -4.22
N GLY A 279 15.10 16.06 -5.10
CA GLY A 279 14.15 14.97 -4.92
C GLY A 279 14.34 14.22 -3.61
N PHE A 280 15.59 13.95 -3.22
CA PHE A 280 15.90 13.31 -1.95
C PHE A 280 15.45 14.17 -0.74
N ALA A 281 15.68 15.47 -0.76
CA ALA A 281 15.25 16.37 0.31
C ALA A 281 13.72 16.40 0.44
N ILE A 282 12.99 16.50 -0.68
CA ILE A 282 11.52 16.47 -0.68
C ILE A 282 11.00 15.12 -0.18
N PHE A 283 11.63 14.01 -0.60
CA PHE A 283 11.34 12.67 -0.08
C PHE A 283 11.55 12.59 1.45
N ALA A 284 12.66 13.11 1.96
CA ALA A 284 12.98 13.06 3.39
C ALA A 284 11.93 13.83 4.22
N VAL A 285 11.51 15.01 3.76
CA VAL A 285 10.43 15.79 4.39
C VAL A 285 9.11 15.01 4.33
N SER A 286 8.77 14.45 3.17
CA SER A 286 7.56 13.64 2.97
C SER A 286 7.53 12.43 3.92
N LEU A 287 8.66 11.75 4.08
CA LEU A 287 8.83 10.63 5.00
C LEU A 287 8.66 11.07 6.46
N ALA A 288 9.27 12.19 6.86
CA ALA A 288 9.12 12.75 8.20
C ALA A 288 7.65 13.08 8.52
N VAL A 289 6.91 13.64 7.57
CA VAL A 289 5.47 13.92 7.70
C VAL A 289 4.66 12.62 7.88
N MET A 290 4.92 11.59 7.06
CA MET A 290 4.25 10.29 7.19
C MET A 290 4.53 9.62 8.53
N ILE A 291 5.78 9.66 9.01
CA ILE A 291 6.17 9.14 10.33
C ILE A 291 5.46 9.92 11.43
N GLY A 292 5.45 11.25 11.36
CA GLY A 292 4.73 12.10 12.31
C GLY A 292 3.25 11.76 12.36
N ALA A 293 2.61 11.59 11.21
CA ALA A 293 1.20 11.22 11.11
C ALA A 293 0.92 9.83 11.70
N TRP A 294 1.80 8.84 11.49
CA TRP A 294 1.69 7.51 12.10
C TRP A 294 1.65 7.58 13.63
N PHE A 295 2.57 8.34 14.24
CA PHE A 295 2.60 8.52 15.70
C PHE A 295 1.48 9.43 16.22
N ALA A 296 0.96 10.32 15.38
CA ALA A 296 -0.20 11.15 15.69
C ALA A 296 -1.51 10.35 15.77
N VAL A 297 -1.56 9.09 15.30
CA VAL A 297 -2.69 8.18 15.50
C VAL A 297 -2.80 7.73 16.96
N ARG A 298 -3.23 8.66 17.82
CA ARG A 298 -3.41 8.48 19.27
C ARG A 298 -4.61 9.29 19.79
N PRO A 299 -5.25 8.88 20.89
CA PRO A 299 -6.51 9.50 21.34
C PRO A 299 -6.42 11.01 21.59
N ALA A 300 -5.28 11.50 22.09
CA ALA A 300 -5.06 12.94 22.34
C ALA A 300 -5.20 13.80 21.08
N VAL A 301 -4.86 13.25 19.91
CA VAL A 301 -4.95 13.95 18.62
C VAL A 301 -6.28 13.65 17.93
N LEU A 302 -6.73 12.40 17.96
CA LEU A 302 -7.93 11.98 17.23
C LEU A 302 -9.22 12.54 17.82
N LYS A 303 -9.35 12.64 19.16
CA LYS A 303 -10.60 13.10 19.79
C LYS A 303 -10.96 14.55 19.41
N PRO A 304 -10.03 15.54 19.49
CA PRO A 304 -10.34 16.92 19.07
C PRO A 304 -10.64 17.06 17.57
N LEU A 305 -10.00 16.25 16.72
CA LEU A 305 -10.29 16.25 15.29
C LEU A 305 -11.68 15.67 15.00
N ALA A 306 -12.00 14.53 15.61
CA ALA A 306 -13.30 13.87 15.45
C ALA A 306 -14.46 14.70 16.01
N SER A 307 -14.23 15.47 17.08
CA SER A 307 -15.28 16.32 17.66
C SER A 307 -15.73 17.46 16.74
N ARG A 308 -14.95 17.81 15.71
CA ARG A 308 -15.36 18.80 14.70
C ARG A 308 -16.43 18.27 13.75
N MET A 309 -16.58 16.95 13.64
CA MET A 309 -17.50 16.30 12.69
C MET A 309 -18.62 15.50 13.38
N GLY A 310 -18.64 15.49 14.71
CA GLY A 310 -19.59 14.70 15.49
C GLY A 310 -19.27 14.69 16.98
N THR A 311 -20.00 13.87 17.73
CA THR A 311 -19.85 13.76 19.18
C THR A 311 -18.91 12.62 19.54
N VAL A 312 -17.93 12.92 20.38
CA VAL A 312 -16.96 11.93 20.89
C VAL A 312 -17.30 11.57 22.33
N THR A 313 -17.49 10.28 22.61
CA THR A 313 -17.68 9.76 23.97
C THR A 313 -16.51 8.87 24.39
N ARG A 314 -16.31 8.71 25.69
CA ARG A 314 -15.45 7.63 26.22
C ARG A 314 -16.01 6.25 25.88
#